data_AF-H1LJ26-F1
#
_entry.id   AF-H1LJ26-F1
#
_cell.length_a   1.000
_cell.length_b   1.000
_cell.length_c   1.000
_cell.angle_alpha   90.00
_cell.angle_beta   90.00
_cell.angle_gamma   90.00
#
_symmetry.space_group_name_H-M   'P 1'
#
loop_
_entity.id
_entity.type
_entity.pdbx_description
1 polymer ?
#
loop_
_entity_poly.entity_id
_entity_poly.type
_entity_poly.pdbx_seq_one_letter_code
_entity_poly.pdbx_strand_id
1 'polypeptide(L)'
;MKKVFSKIGLLVALTVMVISLGACSSSASKKNVLQDDKQSKTITWGVKADTKLFGLMDVKDNQIKGFEIDLAKAMTKQILGKNGKARFLQVTSQTRMPLLRNGNIDAIMATMTITPERAKQVDFSRSYFDAGQAILVKDGSPIKNVRDLNKKGAVVLGVVGSNSVQNIGKFAPNEGVTIIRLFPGVNRFKVWSR
;
A
#
# COMPACT_ATOMS: atom_id res chain seq x y z
N MET A 1 50.41 -34.67 -36.18
CA MET A 1 49.41 -35.19 -35.19
C MET A 1 49.25 -34.31 -33.95
N LYS A 2 50.31 -33.83 -33.28
CA LYS A 2 50.21 -32.99 -32.05
C LYS A 2 49.35 -31.71 -32.18
N LYS A 3 49.36 -31.04 -33.34
CA LYS A 3 48.57 -29.82 -33.59
C LYS A 3 47.06 -30.06 -33.71
N VAL A 4 46.63 -31.28 -34.04
CA VAL A 4 45.21 -31.64 -34.16
C VAL A 4 44.62 -31.93 -32.78
N PHE A 5 45.37 -32.61 -31.92
CA PHE A 5 45.00 -32.86 -30.52
C PHE A 5 44.88 -31.57 -29.68
N SER A 6 45.75 -30.58 -29.93
CA SER A 6 45.67 -29.26 -29.26
C SER A 6 44.40 -28.47 -29.65
N LYS A 7 43.97 -28.54 -30.91
CA LYS A 7 42.76 -27.87 -31.39
C LYS A 7 41.48 -28.54 -30.89
N ILE A 8 41.47 -29.87 -30.77
CA ILE A 8 40.35 -30.63 -30.20
C ILE A 8 40.21 -30.34 -28.70
N GLY A 9 41.32 -30.26 -27.96
CA GLY A 9 41.32 -29.88 -26.54
C GLY A 9 40.74 -28.47 -26.30
N LEU A 10 41.07 -27.52 -27.17
CA LEU A 10 40.56 -26.15 -27.09
C LEU A 10 39.05 -26.07 -27.40
N LEU A 11 38.55 -26.89 -28.34
CA LEU A 11 37.13 -26.97 -28.70
C LEU A 11 36.29 -27.63 -27.60
N VAL A 12 36.80 -28.68 -26.96
CA VAL A 12 36.12 -29.34 -25.82
C VAL A 12 36.08 -28.42 -24.60
N ALA A 13 37.16 -27.68 -24.32
CA ALA A 13 37.20 -26.71 -23.22
C ALA A 13 36.22 -25.54 -23.43
N LEU A 14 36.08 -25.04 -24.66
CA LEU A 14 35.10 -24.00 -24.98
C LEU A 14 33.66 -24.50 -24.81
N THR A 15 33.40 -25.77 -25.14
CA THR A 15 32.06 -26.36 -25.07
C THR A 15 31.63 -26.63 -23.62
N VAL A 16 32.56 -27.02 -22.74
CA VAL A 16 32.30 -27.24 -21.30
C VAL A 16 32.07 -25.92 -20.54
N MET A 17 32.69 -24.82 -21.00
CA MET A 17 32.49 -23.49 -20.41
C MET A 17 31.11 -22.89 -20.75
N VAL A 18 30.50 -23.28 -21.88
CA VAL A 18 29.15 -22.81 -22.24
C VAL A 18 28.05 -23.53 -21.44
N ILE A 19 28.28 -24.79 -21.04
CA ILE A 19 27.30 -25.57 -20.26
C ILE A 19 27.27 -25.12 -18.79
N SER A 20 28.36 -24.57 -18.26
CA SER A 20 28.47 -24.10 -16.88
C SER A 20 27.84 -22.72 -16.62
N LEU A 21 27.49 -21.95 -17.67
CA LEU A 21 26.70 -20.73 -17.54
C LEU A 21 25.17 -20.94 -17.66
N GLY A 22 24.72 -22.14 -18.05
CA GLY A 22 23.28 -22.45 -18.16
C GLY A 22 22.59 -22.82 -16.85
N ALA A 23 23.35 -23.14 -15.79
CA ALA A 23 22.81 -23.66 -14.53
C ALA A 23 22.34 -22.61 -13.52
N CYS A 24 22.47 -21.32 -13.84
CA CYS A 24 21.89 -20.23 -13.04
C CYS A 24 20.83 -19.46 -13.84
N SER A 25 20.04 -20.16 -14.67
CA SER A 25 18.68 -19.71 -14.97
C SER A 25 17.79 -20.11 -13.80
N SER A 26 18.00 -19.46 -12.65
CA SER A 26 16.94 -19.32 -11.67
C SER A 26 15.84 -18.55 -12.37
N SER A 27 14.95 -19.30 -13.03
CA SER A 27 13.69 -18.80 -13.54
C SER A 27 13.14 -17.87 -12.47
N ALA A 28 13.07 -16.58 -12.79
CA ALA A 28 12.39 -15.59 -11.98
C ALA A 28 10.92 -16.00 -11.95
N SER A 29 10.62 -16.98 -11.11
CA SER A 29 9.28 -17.49 -10.90
C SER A 29 8.47 -16.30 -10.43
N LYS A 30 7.38 -16.00 -11.14
CA LYS A 30 6.35 -15.10 -10.64
C LYS A 30 5.95 -15.66 -9.28
N LYS A 31 6.44 -15.04 -8.21
CA LYS A 31 6.21 -15.47 -6.83
C LYS A 31 4.70 -15.55 -6.63
N ASN A 32 4.18 -16.76 -6.48
CA ASN A 32 2.76 -16.98 -6.32
C ASN A 32 2.41 -16.70 -4.86
N VAL A 33 2.05 -15.44 -4.57
CA VAL A 33 1.75 -14.96 -3.21
C VAL A 33 0.77 -15.89 -2.49
N LEU A 34 -0.30 -16.33 -3.17
CA LEU A 34 -1.28 -17.24 -2.58
C LEU A 34 -0.70 -18.62 -2.23
N GLN A 35 0.24 -19.13 -3.04
CA GLN A 35 0.91 -20.39 -2.75
C GLN A 35 1.80 -20.26 -1.52
N ASP A 36 2.56 -19.17 -1.42
CA ASP A 36 3.42 -18.88 -0.27
C ASP A 36 2.59 -18.69 1.01
N ASP A 37 1.45 -18.00 0.92
CA ASP A 37 0.52 -17.81 2.03
C ASP A 37 -0.11 -19.14 2.48
N LYS A 38 -0.45 -20.02 1.53
CA LYS A 38 -0.97 -21.36 1.83
C LYS A 38 0.06 -22.26 2.51
N GLN A 39 1.32 -22.16 2.10
CA GLN A 39 2.44 -22.89 2.69
C GLN A 39 2.77 -22.37 4.10
N SER A 40 2.88 -21.05 4.26
CA SER A 40 3.20 -20.40 5.54
C SER A 40 2.01 -20.33 6.52
N LYS A 41 0.79 -20.62 6.03
CA LYS A 41 -0.48 -20.43 6.76
C LYS A 41 -0.68 -19.01 7.27
N THR A 42 -0.07 -18.02 6.63
CA THR A 42 -0.11 -16.62 7.05
C THR A 42 -0.36 -15.71 5.85
N ILE A 43 -1.22 -14.70 6.02
CA ILE A 43 -1.33 -13.57 5.08
C ILE A 43 -0.87 -12.31 5.82
N THR A 44 0.02 -11.54 5.21
CA THR A 44 0.51 -10.26 5.72
C THR A 44 -0.32 -9.12 5.13
N TRP A 45 -1.19 -8.54 5.96
CA TRP A 45 -2.05 -7.44 5.59
C TRP A 45 -1.39 -6.10 5.90
N GLY A 46 -1.31 -5.23 4.91
CA GLY A 46 -1.03 -3.81 5.11
C GLY A 46 -2.29 -3.10 5.60
N VAL A 47 -2.25 -2.58 6.83
CA VAL A 47 -3.41 -1.95 7.49
C VAL A 47 -3.10 -0.55 8.01
N LYS A 48 -4.13 0.30 8.09
CA LYS A 48 -4.00 1.59 8.79
C LYS A 48 -4.02 1.39 10.30
N ALA A 49 -3.31 2.25 11.02
CA ALA A 49 -3.30 2.28 12.48
C ALA A 49 -3.68 3.65 13.07
N ASP A 50 -4.15 4.56 12.22
CA ASP A 50 -4.43 5.97 12.54
C ASP A 50 -5.88 6.38 12.22
N THR A 51 -6.72 5.42 11.80
CA THR A 51 -8.06 5.69 11.28
C THR A 51 -9.09 5.02 12.17
N LYS A 52 -9.70 5.81 13.05
CA LYS A 52 -10.76 5.36 13.96
C LYS A 52 -11.85 4.59 13.19
N LEU A 53 -12.38 3.54 13.81
CA LEU A 53 -13.35 2.58 13.27
C LEU A 53 -12.79 1.58 12.24
N PHE A 54 -11.88 2.00 11.35
CA PHE A 54 -11.33 1.13 10.31
C PHE A 54 -10.09 0.35 10.79
N GLY A 55 -9.10 1.07 11.30
CA GLY A 55 -7.85 0.53 11.81
C GLY A 55 -7.14 1.58 12.67
N LEU A 56 -7.14 1.38 13.98
CA LEU A 56 -6.57 2.29 14.96
C LEU A 56 -5.73 1.51 15.97
N MET A 57 -4.52 2.00 16.23
CA MET A 57 -3.67 1.48 17.30
C MET A 57 -4.32 1.75 18.66
N ASP A 58 -4.58 0.69 19.41
CA ASP A 58 -4.95 0.79 20.82
C ASP A 58 -3.68 0.95 21.65
N VAL A 59 -3.55 2.10 22.31
CA VAL A 59 -2.35 2.44 23.11
C VAL A 59 -2.24 1.63 24.40
N LYS A 60 -3.31 0.93 24.82
CA LYS A 60 -3.28 0.13 26.04
C LYS A 60 -2.58 -1.21 25.84
N ASP A 61 -2.80 -1.84 24.69
CA ASP A 61 -2.28 -3.18 24.39
C ASP A 61 -1.42 -3.24 23.12
N ASN A 62 -1.17 -2.10 22.48
CA ASN A 62 -0.40 -1.96 21.24
C ASN A 62 -0.93 -2.84 20.09
N GLN A 63 -2.24 -3.07 20.05
CA GLN A 63 -2.89 -3.79 18.94
C GLN A 63 -3.66 -2.85 18.04
N ILE A 64 -3.58 -3.10 16.73
CA ILE A 64 -4.43 -2.41 15.76
C ILE A 64 -5.81 -3.07 15.77
N LYS A 65 -6.86 -2.29 15.98
CA LYS A 65 -8.25 -2.75 16.05
C LYS A 65 -9.14 -1.94 15.09
N GLY A 66 -10.20 -2.58 14.60
CA GLY A 66 -11.19 -1.93 13.75
C GLY A 66 -11.76 -2.86 12.68
N PHE A 67 -12.71 -2.33 11.92
CA PHE A 67 -13.45 -3.04 10.88
C PHE A 67 -12.53 -3.74 9.85
N GLU A 68 -11.48 -3.07 9.37
CA GLU A 68 -10.57 -3.63 8.36
C GLU A 68 -9.69 -4.75 8.95
N ILE A 69 -9.42 -4.70 10.26
CA ILE A 69 -8.68 -5.75 10.97
C ILE A 69 -9.53 -7.01 11.09
N ASP A 70 -10.81 -6.85 11.45
CA ASP A 70 -11.74 -7.97 11.59
C ASP A 70 -12.07 -8.59 10.24
N LEU A 71 -12.24 -7.76 9.20
CA LEU A 71 -12.41 -8.22 7.82
C LEU A 71 -11.18 -9.00 7.33
N ALA A 72 -9.97 -8.49 7.57
CA ALA A 72 -8.73 -9.18 7.20
C ALA A 72 -8.57 -10.54 7.91
N LYS A 73 -8.93 -10.63 9.20
CA LYS A 73 -8.96 -11.91 9.93
C LYS A 73 -9.95 -12.87 9.28
N ALA A 74 -11.18 -12.43 9.03
CA ALA A 74 -12.22 -13.26 8.41
C ALA A 74 -11.79 -13.77 7.02
N MET A 75 -11.28 -12.87 6.17
CA MET A 75 -10.75 -13.22 4.84
C MET A 75 -9.60 -14.22 4.93
N THR A 76 -8.69 -14.04 5.88
CA THR A 76 -7.59 -15.00 6.08
C THR A 76 -8.10 -16.39 6.43
N LYS A 77 -9.11 -16.49 7.31
CA LYS A 77 -9.72 -17.78 7.64
C LYS A 77 -10.45 -18.39 6.45
N GLN A 78 -11.09 -17.59 5.62
CA GLN A 78 -11.76 -18.04 4.41
C GLN A 78 -10.75 -18.59 3.38
N ILE A 79 -9.60 -17.94 3.22
CA ILE A 79 -8.59 -18.29 2.20
C ILE A 79 -7.70 -19.45 2.65
N LEU A 80 -7.25 -19.45 3.91
CA LEU A 80 -6.24 -20.39 4.43
C LEU A 80 -6.82 -21.47 5.34
N GLY A 81 -8.11 -21.38 5.70
CA GLY A 81 -8.81 -22.26 6.64
C GLY A 81 -8.70 -21.81 8.10
N LYS A 82 -9.33 -22.59 9.00
CA LYS A 82 -9.46 -22.28 10.45
C LYS A 82 -8.13 -21.96 11.15
N ASN A 83 -7.03 -22.54 10.68
CA ASN A 83 -5.69 -22.35 11.26
C ASN A 83 -4.88 -21.20 10.60
N GLY A 84 -5.43 -20.52 9.59
CA GLY A 84 -4.76 -19.39 8.94
C GLY A 84 -4.54 -18.20 9.88
N LYS A 85 -3.41 -17.51 9.75
CA LYS A 85 -3.01 -16.39 10.61
C LYS A 85 -2.96 -15.09 9.81
N ALA A 86 -3.62 -14.04 10.32
CA ALA A 86 -3.51 -12.70 9.76
C ALA A 86 -2.38 -11.98 10.50
N ARG A 87 -1.32 -11.60 9.79
CA ARG A 87 -0.27 -10.73 10.30
C ARG A 87 -0.52 -9.31 9.82
N PHE A 88 -0.40 -8.33 10.71
CA PHE A 88 -0.67 -6.93 10.39
C PHE A 88 0.62 -6.14 10.32
N LEU A 89 0.86 -5.49 9.19
CA LEU A 89 1.91 -4.49 9.02
C LEU A 89 1.24 -3.12 8.90
N GLN A 90 1.64 -2.18 9.76
CA GLN A 90 1.15 -0.81 9.67
C GLN A 90 1.66 -0.15 8.38
N VAL A 91 0.73 0.43 7.62
CA VAL A 91 1.04 1.19 6.41
C VAL A 91 0.38 2.56 6.43
N THR A 92 0.89 3.44 5.57
CA THR A 92 0.32 4.75 5.32
C THR A 92 -0.33 4.77 3.95
N SER A 93 -1.16 5.79 3.68
CA SER A 93 -1.73 5.99 2.34
C SER A 93 -0.65 6.10 1.25
N GLN A 94 0.54 6.59 1.60
CA GLN A 94 1.68 6.75 0.70
C GLN A 94 2.50 5.46 0.56
N THR A 95 2.69 4.69 1.64
CA THR A 95 3.60 3.53 1.64
C THR A 95 2.93 2.21 1.25
N ARG A 96 1.60 2.11 1.34
CA ARG A 96 0.86 0.85 1.06
C ARG A 96 1.14 0.26 -0.33
N MET A 97 1.22 1.10 -1.36
CA MET A 97 1.46 0.66 -2.75
C MET A 97 2.90 0.16 -2.96
N PRO A 98 3.95 0.91 -2.59
CA PRO A 98 5.32 0.40 -2.62
C PRO A 98 5.51 -0.91 -1.84
N LEU A 99 4.95 -1.00 -0.62
CA LEU A 99 5.10 -2.19 0.22
C LEU A 99 4.43 -3.43 -0.38
N LEU A 100 3.28 -3.27 -1.04
CA LEU A 100 2.63 -4.35 -1.77
C LEU A 100 3.47 -4.79 -2.97
N ARG A 101 3.94 -3.84 -3.79
CA ARG A 101 4.75 -4.13 -4.98
C ARG A 101 6.08 -4.80 -4.66
N ASN A 102 6.67 -4.46 -3.51
CA ASN A 102 7.92 -5.04 -3.04
C ASN A 102 7.72 -6.39 -2.32
N GLY A 103 6.48 -6.86 -2.14
CA GLY A 103 6.17 -8.10 -1.44
C GLY A 103 6.42 -8.05 0.07
N ASN A 104 6.44 -6.86 0.67
CA ASN A 104 6.50 -6.70 2.12
C ASN A 104 5.14 -6.99 2.79
N ILE A 105 4.06 -6.83 2.02
CA ILE A 105 2.69 -7.20 2.37
C ILE A 105 2.09 -7.97 1.20
N ASP A 106 1.14 -8.84 1.50
CA ASP A 106 0.50 -9.74 0.54
C ASP A 106 -0.84 -9.14 0.05
N ALA A 107 -1.51 -8.36 0.90
CA ALA A 107 -2.75 -7.67 0.57
C ALA A 107 -2.93 -6.38 1.39
N ILE A 108 -3.80 -5.48 0.93
CA ILE A 108 -4.07 -4.18 1.57
C ILE A 108 -5.50 -4.15 2.12
N MET A 109 -5.65 -3.75 3.38
CA MET A 109 -6.90 -3.40 4.05
C MET A 109 -6.69 -2.06 4.77
N ALA A 110 -6.71 -0.97 4.01
CA ALA A 110 -6.22 0.33 4.47
C ALA A 110 -6.95 1.53 3.84
N THR A 111 -8.29 1.50 3.82
CA THR A 111 -9.18 2.51 3.24
C THR A 111 -8.73 2.93 1.83
N MET A 112 -8.58 1.95 0.94
CA MET A 112 -8.03 2.18 -0.39
C MET A 112 -9.14 2.28 -1.44
N THR A 113 -9.41 3.51 -1.88
CA THR A 113 -10.34 3.74 -2.99
C THR A 113 -9.80 3.13 -4.29
N ILE A 114 -10.65 2.37 -4.96
CA ILE A 114 -10.39 1.82 -6.30
C ILE A 114 -10.38 2.98 -7.30
N THR A 115 -9.29 3.14 -8.06
CA THR A 115 -9.21 4.11 -9.16
C THR A 115 -8.54 3.48 -10.37
N PRO A 116 -8.81 3.96 -11.61
CA PRO A 116 -8.15 3.45 -12.81
C PRO A 116 -6.63 3.51 -12.73
N GLU A 117 -6.06 4.56 -12.15
CA GLU A 117 -4.60 4.75 -12.03
C GLU A 117 -3.96 3.74 -11.08
N ARG A 118 -4.70 3.30 -10.05
CA ARG A 118 -4.25 2.27 -9.12
C ARG A 118 -4.45 0.88 -9.71
N ALA A 119 -5.55 0.65 -10.43
CA ALA A 119 -5.85 -0.63 -11.08
C ALA A 119 -4.82 -0.98 -12.17
N LYS A 120 -4.14 0.03 -12.75
CA LYS A 120 -2.98 -0.18 -13.63
C LYS A 120 -1.74 -0.73 -12.92
N GLN A 121 -1.68 -0.65 -11.60
CA GLN A 121 -0.49 -0.99 -10.81
C GLN A 121 -0.69 -2.20 -9.91
N VAL A 122 -1.91 -2.44 -9.45
CA VAL A 122 -2.28 -3.52 -8.53
C VAL A 122 -3.70 -4.01 -8.83
N ASP A 123 -3.96 -5.26 -8.49
CA ASP A 123 -5.31 -5.82 -8.55
C ASP A 123 -6.15 -5.40 -7.34
N PHE A 124 -7.48 -5.38 -7.53
CA PHE A 124 -8.45 -5.08 -6.49
C PHE A 124 -9.47 -6.20 -6.34
N SER A 125 -9.98 -6.36 -5.13
CA SER A 125 -11.22 -7.11 -4.90
C SER A 125 -12.43 -6.31 -5.40
N ARG A 126 -13.63 -6.88 -5.20
CA ARG A 126 -14.86 -6.08 -5.18
C ARG A 126 -14.80 -5.06 -4.03
N SER A 127 -15.53 -3.95 -4.17
CA SER A 127 -15.67 -2.96 -3.08
C SER A 127 -16.25 -3.63 -1.84
N TYR A 128 -15.64 -3.40 -0.68
CA TYR A 128 -16.13 -3.86 0.62
C TYR A 128 -16.76 -2.73 1.45
N PHE A 129 -16.57 -1.47 1.05
CA PHE A 129 -17.11 -0.30 1.73
C PHE A 129 -17.13 0.91 0.79
N ASP A 130 -18.33 1.43 0.50
CA ASP A 130 -18.50 2.61 -0.34
C ASP A 130 -18.58 3.87 0.53
N ALA A 131 -17.53 4.69 0.48
CA ALA A 131 -17.41 5.91 1.27
C ALA A 131 -17.59 7.17 0.40
N GLY A 132 -18.32 8.15 0.93
CA GLY A 132 -18.32 9.52 0.43
C GLY A 132 -17.13 10.33 0.96
N GLN A 133 -16.80 11.42 0.28
CA GLN A 133 -15.84 12.42 0.77
C GLN A 133 -16.58 13.67 1.24
N ALA A 134 -16.26 14.13 2.45
CA ALA A 134 -16.76 15.37 3.04
C ALA A 134 -15.60 16.22 3.59
N ILE A 135 -15.88 17.50 3.87
CA ILE A 135 -14.96 18.41 4.56
C ILE A 135 -15.43 18.51 6.00
N LEU A 136 -14.53 18.23 6.94
CA LEU A 136 -14.79 18.46 8.36
C LEU A 136 -14.37 19.90 8.71
N VAL A 137 -15.29 20.65 9.31
CA VAL A 137 -15.06 22.03 9.76
C VAL A 137 -15.46 22.18 11.21
N LYS A 138 -14.92 23.21 11.88
CA LYS A 138 -15.36 23.58 13.23
C LYS A 138 -16.83 24.02 13.18
N ASP A 139 -17.56 23.75 14.26
CA ASP A 139 -18.91 24.30 14.42
C ASP A 139 -18.90 25.84 14.31
N GLY A 140 -19.95 26.39 13.69
CA GLY A 140 -20.04 27.81 13.34
C GLY A 140 -19.20 28.25 12.13
N SER A 141 -18.46 27.35 11.47
CA SER A 141 -17.66 27.70 10.28
C SER A 141 -18.50 28.28 9.13
N PRO A 142 -18.00 29.30 8.42
CA PRO A 142 -18.64 29.84 7.22
C PRO A 142 -18.48 28.94 5.98
N ILE A 143 -17.65 27.89 6.06
CA ILE A 143 -17.46 26.92 4.98
C ILE A 143 -18.65 25.95 4.99
N LYS A 144 -19.47 25.98 3.95
CA LYS A 144 -20.66 25.11 3.79
C LYS A 144 -20.49 24.08 2.69
N ASN A 145 -19.60 24.32 1.74
CA ASN A 145 -19.30 23.38 0.65
C ASN A 145 -17.85 23.52 0.16
N VAL A 146 -17.42 22.63 -0.73
CA VAL A 146 -16.05 22.60 -1.26
C VAL A 146 -15.67 23.88 -2.01
N ARG A 147 -16.62 24.58 -2.62
CA ARG A 147 -16.36 25.82 -3.37
C ARG A 147 -16.02 26.98 -2.44
N ASP A 148 -16.46 26.95 -1.19
CA ASP A 148 -16.07 27.95 -0.19
C ASP A 148 -14.57 27.94 0.11
N LEU A 149 -13.88 26.83 -0.18
CA LEU A 149 -12.42 26.75 -0.08
C LEU A 149 -11.72 27.64 -1.11
N ASN A 150 -12.37 28.02 -2.21
CA ASN A 150 -11.77 28.92 -3.21
C ASN A 150 -11.60 30.36 -2.71
N LYS A 151 -12.07 30.69 -1.51
CA LYS A 151 -11.82 31.98 -0.88
C LYS A 151 -10.33 32.08 -0.50
N LYS A 152 -9.70 33.25 -0.74
CA LYS A 152 -8.28 33.46 -0.42
C LYS A 152 -8.00 33.14 1.05
N GLY A 153 -6.95 32.36 1.30
CA GLY A 153 -6.46 32.05 2.65
C GLY A 153 -7.05 30.78 3.28
N ALA A 154 -7.85 30.00 2.55
CA ALA A 154 -8.33 28.72 3.06
C ALA A 154 -7.17 27.72 3.22
N VAL A 155 -7.03 27.13 4.40
CA VAL A 155 -6.04 26.08 4.69
C VAL A 155 -6.76 24.76 4.91
N VAL A 156 -6.36 23.73 4.18
CA VAL A 156 -6.95 22.38 4.26
C VAL A 156 -5.89 21.41 4.71
N LEU A 157 -6.19 20.64 5.75
CA LEU A 157 -5.35 19.52 6.17
C LEU A 157 -5.74 18.28 5.37
N GLY A 158 -4.76 17.63 4.75
CA GLY A 158 -4.99 16.43 3.96
C GLY A 158 -3.89 15.39 4.14
N VAL A 159 -4.25 14.11 4.09
CA VAL A 159 -3.30 13.01 4.21
C VAL A 159 -2.59 12.78 2.88
N VAL A 160 -1.26 12.75 2.89
CA VAL A 160 -0.45 12.49 1.69
C VAL A 160 -0.77 11.12 1.09
N GLY A 161 -0.87 11.04 -0.24
CA GLY A 161 -1.18 9.80 -0.96
C GLY A 161 -2.66 9.40 -0.93
N SER A 162 -3.53 10.19 -0.31
CA SER A 162 -4.98 9.98 -0.32
C SER A 162 -5.64 10.54 -1.59
N ASN A 163 -6.80 9.98 -1.94
CA ASN A 163 -7.66 10.55 -2.99
C ASN A 163 -8.23 11.90 -2.57
N SER A 164 -8.43 12.11 -1.27
CA SER A 164 -9.06 13.33 -0.75
C SER A 164 -8.29 14.58 -1.13
N VAL A 165 -6.95 14.53 -1.05
CA VAL A 165 -6.08 15.64 -1.48
C VAL A 165 -6.20 15.90 -2.98
N GLN A 166 -6.27 14.85 -3.80
CA GLN A 166 -6.44 15.00 -5.25
C GLN A 166 -7.81 15.60 -5.60
N ASN A 167 -8.86 15.19 -4.90
CA ASN A 167 -10.22 15.68 -5.13
C ASN A 167 -10.35 17.16 -4.74
N ILE A 168 -9.73 17.62 -3.64
CA ILE A 168 -9.73 19.04 -3.28
C ILE A 168 -9.14 19.89 -4.41
N GLY A 169 -8.00 19.50 -5.00
CA GLY A 169 -7.42 20.23 -6.14
C GLY A 169 -8.32 20.31 -7.37
N LYS A 170 -9.20 19.31 -7.58
CA LYS A 170 -10.17 19.32 -8.69
C LYS A 170 -11.35 20.26 -8.43
N PHE A 171 -11.83 20.36 -7.20
CA PHE A 171 -13.05 21.09 -6.84
C PHE A 171 -12.81 22.47 -6.24
N ALA A 172 -11.59 22.73 -5.76
CA ALA A 172 -11.14 24.02 -5.24
C ALA A 172 -9.76 24.40 -5.82
N PRO A 173 -9.68 24.75 -7.12
CA PRO A 173 -8.41 24.93 -7.83
C PRO A 173 -7.70 26.26 -7.52
N ASN A 174 -8.31 27.18 -6.75
CA ASN A 174 -7.76 28.52 -6.55
C ASN A 174 -6.42 28.49 -5.78
N GLU A 175 -5.47 29.34 -6.20
CA GLU A 175 -4.13 29.49 -5.61
C GLU A 175 -4.15 29.90 -4.13
N GLY A 176 -5.31 30.31 -3.61
CA GLY A 176 -5.52 30.62 -2.20
C GLY A 176 -5.69 29.41 -1.27
N VAL A 177 -5.80 28.18 -1.79
CA VAL A 177 -5.94 26.96 -0.99
C VAL A 177 -4.57 26.39 -0.64
N THR A 178 -4.17 26.50 0.62
CA THR A 178 -2.96 25.83 1.11
C THR A 178 -3.32 24.44 1.61
N ILE A 179 -2.88 23.40 0.91
CA ILE A 179 -3.03 22.01 1.40
C ILE A 179 -1.81 21.67 2.27
N ILE A 180 -2.02 21.62 3.58
CA ILE A 180 -1.01 21.10 4.50
C ILE A 180 -1.12 19.58 4.50
N ARG A 181 -0.01 18.96 4.12
CA ARG A 181 0.14 17.53 3.94
C ARG A 181 0.55 16.87 5.26
N LEU A 182 -0.38 16.15 5.86
CA LEU A 182 -0.11 15.39 7.08
C LEU A 182 0.61 14.09 6.72
N PHE A 183 1.79 13.90 7.32
CA PHE A 183 2.52 12.63 7.30
C PHE A 183 2.15 11.83 8.55
N PRO A 184 1.57 10.63 8.40
CA PRO A 184 1.29 9.78 9.56
C PRO A 184 2.59 9.41 10.29
N GLY A 185 2.60 9.59 11.61
CA GLY A 185 3.77 9.37 12.48
C GLY A 185 4.47 10.65 12.98
N VAL A 186 4.15 11.82 12.45
CA VAL A 186 4.70 13.10 12.95
C VAL A 186 3.74 13.72 13.96
N ASN A 187 3.81 13.27 15.21
CA ASN A 187 3.16 13.92 16.36
C ASN A 187 3.91 15.19 16.79
N ARG A 188 4.19 16.11 15.87
CA ARG A 188 4.78 17.41 16.22
C ARG A 188 4.28 18.53 15.34
N PHE A 189 3.03 18.99 15.55
CA PHE A 189 2.70 20.37 15.23
C PHE A 189 1.79 21.00 16.28
N LYS A 190 2.29 22.10 16.85
CA LYS A 190 1.53 23.13 17.55
C LYS A 190 0.58 23.76 16.53
N VAL A 191 -0.72 23.72 16.80
CA VAL A 191 -1.68 24.62 16.15
C VAL A 191 -1.30 26.03 16.59
N TRP A 192 -0.80 26.86 15.68
CA TRP A 192 -0.74 28.30 15.91
C TRP A 192 -2.15 28.85 15.75
N SER A 193 -2.76 29.26 16.86
CA SER A 193 -3.86 30.22 16.82
C SER A 193 -3.26 31.61 16.67
N ARG A 194 -3.61 32.30 15.59
CA ARG A 194 -3.90 33.73 15.66
C ARG A 194 -5.34 33.89 15.24
#